data_AF-A0A3B8MXU6-F1
#
_entry.id   AF-A0A3B8MXU6-F1
#
_cell.length_a   1.000
_cell.length_b   1.000
_cell.length_c   1.000
_cell.angle_alpha   90.00
_cell.angle_beta   90.00
_cell.angle_gamma   90.00
#
_symmetry.space_group_name_H-M   'P 1'
#
loop_
_entity.id
_entity.type
_entity.pdbx_description
1 polymer ?
#
loop_
_entity_poly.entity_id
_entity_poly.type
_entity_poly.pdbx_seq_one_letter_code
_entity_poly.pdbx_strand_id
1 'polypeptide(L)' 'MEPLPIEACEDPELRATMEHFVKTLGFVPNSLLTMQRVPAIANATVQFNKAVFGPDGRLDLGLKRLIAN' A
#
# COMPACT_ATOMS: atom_id res chain seq x y z
N MET A 1 11.89 -12.88 -1.37
CA MET A 1 12.46 -11.70 -2.07
C MET A 1 12.62 -10.60 -1.04
N GLU A 2 13.75 -9.92 -1.02
CA GLU A 2 14.01 -8.88 0.00
C GLU A 2 13.29 -7.56 -0.37
N PRO A 3 12.65 -6.89 0.60
CA PRO A 3 12.09 -5.55 0.41
C PRO A 3 13.17 -4.57 -0.03
N LEU A 4 12.87 -3.72 -1.01
CA LEU A 4 13.78 -2.64 -1.39
C LEU A 4 13.56 -1.42 -0.49
N PRO A 5 14.59 -0.59 -0.28
CA PRO A 5 14.44 0.70 0.39
C PRO A 5 13.50 1.62 -0.42
N ILE A 6 12.87 2.61 0.23
CA ILE A 6 11.92 3.54 -0.43
C ILE A 6 12.67 4.42 -1.44
N GLU A 7 13.94 4.72 -1.15
CA GLU A 7 14.83 5.54 -1.96
C GLU A 7 15.10 4.91 -3.34
N ALA A 8 14.93 3.59 -3.48
CA ALA A 8 15.07 2.87 -4.74
C ALA A 8 13.84 3.01 -5.66
N CYS A 9 12.73 3.59 -5.21
CA CYS A 9 11.50 3.72 -6.00
C CYS A 9 11.66 4.81 -7.05
N GLU A 10 11.85 4.47 -8.32
CA GLU A 10 12.05 5.47 -9.40
C GLU A 10 10.76 6.24 -9.77
N ASP A 11 9.59 5.72 -9.42
CA ASP A 11 8.28 6.35 -9.66
C ASP A 11 7.97 7.42 -8.57
N PRO A 12 7.88 8.72 -8.93
CA PRO A 12 7.61 9.79 -7.98
C PRO A 12 6.23 9.71 -7.31
N GLU A 13 5.20 9.23 -8.02
CA GLU A 13 3.83 9.15 -7.49
C GLU A 13 3.73 8.01 -6.47
N LEU A 14 4.34 6.87 -6.80
CA LEU A 14 4.45 5.74 -5.88
C LEU A 14 5.27 6.11 -4.64
N ARG A 15 6.36 6.86 -4.81
CA ARG A 15 7.19 7.35 -3.69
C ARG A 15 6.38 8.26 -2.76
N ALA A 16 5.63 9.22 -3.30
CA ALA A 16 4.76 10.09 -2.50
C ALA A 16 3.69 9.29 -1.73
N THR A 17 3.16 8.22 -2.35
CA THR A 17 2.23 7.30 -1.69
C THR A 17 2.90 6.54 -0.54
N MET A 18 4.15 6.07 -0.72
CA MET A 18 4.92 5.41 0.34
C MET A 18 5.22 6.36 1.51
N GLU A 19 5.59 7.60 1.24
CA GLU A 19 5.77 8.64 2.26
C GLU A 19 4.48 8.90 3.05
N HIS A 20 3.32 8.89 2.38
CA HIS A 20 2.03 8.98 3.04
C HIS A 20 1.78 7.78 3.98
N PHE A 21 2.15 6.57 3.58
CA PHE A 21 2.06 5.40 4.46
C PHE A 21 2.97 5.52 5.68
N VAL A 22 4.20 6.04 5.54
CA VAL A 22 5.08 6.31 6.69
C VAL A 22 4.42 7.30 7.66
N LYS A 23 3.80 8.36 7.15
CA LYS A 23 3.12 9.37 8.00
C LYS A 23 1.87 8.84 8.70
N THR A 24 1.13 7.95 8.07
CA THR A 24 -0.18 7.46 8.56
C THR A 24 -0.07 6.17 9.37
N LEU A 25 0.83 5.26 8.98
CA LEU A 25 0.99 3.93 9.56
C LEU A 25 2.33 3.76 10.30
N GLY A 26 3.29 4.66 10.11
CA GLY A 26 4.64 4.55 10.66
C GLY A 26 5.61 3.70 9.84
N PHE A 27 5.14 3.02 8.78
CA PHE A 27 5.96 2.17 7.92
C PHE A 27 5.32 1.97 6.53
N VAL A 28 6.09 1.40 5.60
CA VAL A 28 5.59 0.92 4.30
C VAL A 28 5.54 -0.61 4.32
N PRO A 29 4.43 -1.25 3.90
CA PRO A 29 4.35 -2.70 3.85
C PRO A 29 5.45 -3.33 2.98
N ASN A 30 6.05 -4.43 3.46
CA ASN A 30 7.09 -5.16 2.74
C ASN A 30 6.63 -5.66 1.36
N SER A 31 5.34 -5.97 1.20
CA SER A 31 4.75 -6.33 -0.09
C SER A 31 4.87 -5.18 -1.09
N LEU A 32 4.52 -3.95 -0.71
CA LEU A 32 4.67 -2.77 -1.56
C LEU A 32 6.13 -2.43 -1.83
N LEU A 33 7.01 -2.52 -0.82
CA LEU A 33 8.46 -2.36 -0.98
C LEU A 33 9.08 -3.39 -1.93
N THR A 34 8.47 -4.56 -2.05
CA THR A 34 8.90 -5.59 -3.01
C THR A 34 8.35 -5.30 -4.40
N MET A 35 7.07 -4.92 -4.48
CA MET A 35 6.34 -4.61 -5.71
C MET A 35 6.85 -3.35 -6.42
N GLN A 36 7.54 -2.44 -5.72
CA GLN A 36 8.10 -1.22 -6.33
C GLN A 36 9.03 -1.48 -7.52
N ARG A 37 9.57 -2.71 -7.66
CA ARG A 37 10.31 -3.16 -8.85
C ARG A 37 9.48 -3.06 -10.14
N VAL A 38 8.16 -3.15 -10.02
CA VAL A 38 7.19 -2.94 -11.10
C VAL A 38 6.16 -1.91 -10.61
N PRO A 39 6.42 -0.60 -10.76
CA PRO A 39 5.59 0.45 -10.16
C PRO A 39 4.10 0.34 -10.50
N ALA A 40 3.77 -0.08 -11.72
CA ALA A 40 2.39 -0.33 -12.14
C ALA A 40 1.64 -1.35 -11.24
N ILE A 41 2.32 -2.41 -10.79
CA ILE A 41 1.74 -3.41 -9.89
C ILE A 41 1.55 -2.83 -8.49
N ALA A 42 2.55 -2.09 -7.98
CA ALA A 42 2.45 -1.45 -6.67
C ALA A 42 1.30 -0.44 -6.64
N ASN A 43 1.19 0.42 -7.66
CA ASN A 43 0.10 1.39 -7.80
C ASN A 43 -1.27 0.71 -7.88
N ALA A 44 -1.42 -0.34 -8.71
CA ALA A 44 -2.66 -1.11 -8.77
C ALA A 44 -3.04 -1.73 -7.42
N THR A 45 -2.05 -2.26 -6.68
CA THR A 45 -2.26 -2.84 -5.36
C THR A 45 -2.69 -1.79 -4.33
N VAL A 46 -2.10 -0.59 -4.36
CA VAL A 46 -2.53 0.54 -3.52
C VAL A 46 -3.98 0.89 -3.80
N GLN A 47 -4.35 1.05 -5.07
CA GLN A 47 -5.72 1.40 -5.45
C GLN A 47 -6.71 0.30 -5.04
N PHE A 48 -6.35 -0.96 -5.22
CA PHE A 48 -7.15 -2.09 -4.76
C PHE A 48 -7.36 -2.06 -3.24
N ASN A 49 -6.30 -1.87 -2.45
CA ASN A 49 -6.43 -1.76 -0.99
C ASN A 49 -7.33 -0.60 -0.57
N LYS A 50 -7.18 0.57 -1.21
CA LYS A 50 -8.07 1.72 -0.95
C LYS A 50 -9.54 1.38 -1.24
N ALA A 51 -9.81 0.71 -2.35
CA ALA A 51 -11.17 0.28 -2.70
C ALA A 51 -11.74 -0.74 -1.70
N VAL A 52 -10.94 -1.71 -1.26
CA VAL A 52 -11.34 -2.71 -0.25
C VAL A 52 -11.66 -2.04 1.09
N PHE A 53 -10.79 -1.17 1.59
CA PHE A 53 -10.92 -0.55 2.90
C PHE A 53 -11.72 0.76 2.91
N GLY A 54 -12.22 1.21 1.75
CA GLY A 54 -13.04 2.41 1.62
C GLY A 54 -14.37 2.32 2.38
N PRO A 55 -14.99 3.48 2.69
CA PRO A 55 -16.23 3.56 3.48
C PRO A 55 -17.47 3.07 2.71
N ASP A 56 -17.42 3.05 1.37
CA ASP A 56 -18.58 2.79 0.49
C ASP A 56 -19.00 1.30 0.43
N GLY A 57 -18.39 0.45 1.26
CA GLY A 57 -18.68 -0.98 1.30
C GLY A 57 -19.85 -1.34 2.22
N ARG A 58 -20.45 -2.51 1.97
CA ARG A 58 -21.52 -3.07 2.84
C ARG A 58 -21.04 -3.54 4.20
N LEU A 59 -19.74 -3.76 4.36
CA LEU A 59 -19.12 -4.25 5.59
C LEU A 59 -18.44 -3.09 6.29
N ASP A 60 -18.52 -3.06 7.63
CA ASP A 60 -17.80 -2.09 8.43
C ASP A 60 -16.27 -2.32 8.36
N LEU A 61 -15.51 -1.28 8.67
CA LEU A 61 -14.04 -1.32 8.61
C LEU A 61 -13.44 -2.33 9.61
N GLY A 62 -14.08 -2.54 10.77
CA GLY A 62 -13.65 -3.49 11.78
C GLY A 62 -13.71 -4.92 11.27
N LEU A 63 -14.84 -5.31 10.66
CA LEU A 63 -15.00 -6.63 10.06
C LEU A 63 -14.04 -6.87 8.90
N LYS A 64 -13.82 -5.87 8.02
CA LYS A 64 -12.82 -5.97 6.94
C LYS A 64 -11.42 -6.24 7.51
N ARG A 65 -11.03 -5.56 8.59
CA ARG A 65 -9.74 -5.77 9.27
C ARG A 65 -9.64 -7.12 9.95
N LEU A 66 -10.72 -7.62 10.55
CA LEU A 66 -10.74 -8.94 11.18
C LEU A 66 -10.45 -10.06 10.17
N ILE A 67 -10.97 -9.96 8.95
CA ILE A 67 -10.77 -10.96 7.88
C ILE A 67 -9.36 -10.86 7.28
N ALA A 68 -8.78 -9.65 7.23
CA ALA A 68 -7.48 -9.40 6.61
C ALA A 68 -6.27 -9.76 7.50
N ASN A 69 -6.52 -10.13 8.77
CA ASN A 69 -5.48 -10.51 9.74
C ASN A 69 -4.90 -11.90 9.50
#